data_AF-A0A522MXK7-F1
#
_entry.id   AF-A0A522MXK7-F1
#
_cell.length_a   1.000
_cell.length_b   1.000
_cell.length_c   1.000
_cell.angle_alpha   90.00
_cell.angle_beta   90.00
_cell.angle_gamma   90.00
#
_symmetry.space_group_name_H-M   'P 1'
#
loop_
_entity.id
_entity.type
_entity.pdbx_description
1 polymer ?
#
loop_
_entity_poly.entity_id
_entity_poly.type
_entity_poly.pdbx_seq_one_letter_code
_entity_poly.pdbx_strand_id
1 'polypeptide(L)'
;RMLLSSDELKVVKVRNNELISRYCASAASFANVSVPFIPDAIVYCKANYLYFPQDKSAEILEVAKQEITQFIEQFGYTPKVLALKNIGILAVGDDARQCELILDVFEDAIKIAQLSESFGGPSPLNDAQIRFIDTWEVENYRRTVVSRAANGRLRSRVIIVTGAAQGFGEGIAKYLISEGANIVVADLNEATGARTAGLLDKAHPAAKSLFVKTDVSDPASLDLLMQRTILEFGGVDCFISNAGVLRAGGLEEMTPETFDFVTRINYNAFFYCTRAVSRIMKLQTKFANPGYFADIIQINSKSGLRGSKANFAYAGGKFGGIGLMQSFALELAPHRIKVNAVCPGNYYEGPLWSDPENGLFVQYLNAGKVPGAKTVEDVKNFYLAQVPMHKGCTPEDVGKGVIYLMDQTGETGQALPVTGGQVMLS
;
A
#
# COMPACT_ATOMS: atom_id res chain seq x y z
N ARG A 1 12.14 -7.50 -4.68
CA ARG A 1 11.18 -6.71 -5.48
C ARG A 1 11.87 -5.77 -6.46
N MET A 2 12.61 -4.74 -6.01
CA MET A 2 13.17 -3.72 -6.93
C MET A 2 14.16 -4.26 -7.96
N LEU A 3 15.02 -5.21 -7.59
CA LEU A 3 15.93 -5.89 -8.53
C LEU A 3 15.19 -6.66 -9.65
N LEU A 4 13.90 -6.97 -9.45
CA LEU A 4 13.04 -7.68 -10.40
C LEU A 4 12.12 -6.72 -11.18
N SER A 5 12.24 -5.40 -10.94
CA SER A 5 11.35 -4.35 -11.47
C SER A 5 12.12 -3.39 -12.39
N SER A 6 12.83 -3.93 -13.38
CA SER A 6 13.65 -3.12 -14.33
C SER A 6 12.81 -2.11 -15.09
N ASP A 7 11.77 -2.59 -15.78
CA ASP A 7 10.94 -1.81 -16.69
C ASP A 7 9.60 -1.43 -16.06
N GLU A 8 9.00 -2.37 -15.34
CA GLU A 8 7.72 -2.21 -14.64
C GLU A 8 7.81 -2.74 -13.22
N LEU A 9 7.05 -2.13 -12.31
CA LEU A 9 6.95 -2.60 -10.94
C LEU A 9 6.33 -3.99 -10.88
N LYS A 10 7.02 -4.89 -10.20
CA LYS A 10 6.51 -6.23 -9.88
C LYS A 10 5.98 -6.28 -8.46
N VAL A 11 5.08 -7.21 -8.21
CA VAL A 11 4.72 -7.68 -6.87
C VAL A 11 5.59 -8.89 -6.55
N VAL A 12 6.05 -8.99 -5.31
CA VAL A 12 6.76 -10.19 -4.84
C VAL A 12 6.08 -10.69 -3.58
N LYS A 13 5.71 -11.96 -3.56
CA LYS A 13 5.13 -12.61 -2.39
C LYS A 13 5.99 -13.76 -1.94
N VAL A 14 6.14 -13.91 -0.63
CA VAL A 14 6.88 -15.03 -0.03
C VAL A 14 5.92 -16.06 0.55
N ARG A 15 6.26 -17.34 0.36
CA ARG A 15 5.62 -18.47 1.05
C ARG A 15 6.69 -19.37 1.65
N ASN A 16 6.46 -19.74 2.90
CA ASN A 16 7.28 -20.72 3.58
C ASN A 16 6.40 -21.59 4.47
N ASN A 17 6.62 -22.89 4.41
CA ASN A 17 6.02 -23.91 5.25
C ASN A 17 7.03 -25.06 5.40
N GLU A 18 6.72 -26.08 6.20
CA GLU A 18 7.66 -27.17 6.45
C GLU A 18 8.11 -27.89 5.17
N LEU A 19 7.20 -28.06 4.20
CA LEU A 19 7.48 -28.71 2.94
C LEU A 19 8.44 -27.86 2.09
N ILE A 20 8.11 -26.58 1.88
CA ILE A 20 8.95 -25.62 1.14
C ILE A 20 10.34 -25.51 1.79
N SER A 21 10.40 -25.42 3.12
CA SER A 21 11.65 -25.26 3.87
C SER A 21 12.63 -26.40 3.59
N ARG A 22 12.15 -27.65 3.48
CA ARG A 22 12.99 -28.80 3.13
C ARG A 22 13.61 -28.66 1.75
N TYR A 23 12.81 -28.28 0.75
CA TYR A 23 13.27 -28.14 -0.63
C TYR A 23 14.18 -26.92 -0.84
N CYS A 24 14.01 -25.86 -0.03
CA CYS A 24 14.92 -24.71 -0.02
C CYS A 24 16.17 -24.91 0.84
N ALA A 25 16.35 -26.03 1.54
CA ALA A 25 17.45 -26.19 2.51
C ALA A 25 18.84 -26.33 1.85
N SER A 26 18.90 -26.87 0.63
CA SER A 26 20.15 -27.10 -0.11
C SER A 26 19.93 -27.11 -1.62
N ALA A 27 21.00 -26.87 -2.39
CA ALA A 27 20.96 -26.97 -3.84
C ALA A 27 20.56 -28.38 -4.32
N ALA A 28 20.99 -29.43 -3.60
CA ALA A 28 20.64 -30.81 -3.92
C ALA A 28 19.14 -31.07 -3.74
N SER A 29 18.53 -30.56 -2.65
CA SER A 29 17.09 -30.71 -2.45
C SER A 29 16.30 -29.88 -3.46
N PHE A 30 16.76 -28.67 -3.78
CA PHE A 30 16.08 -27.81 -4.75
C PHE A 30 16.15 -28.36 -6.17
N ALA A 31 17.24 -29.05 -6.55
CA ALA A 31 17.39 -29.68 -7.85
C ALA A 31 16.26 -30.68 -8.18
N ASN A 32 15.65 -31.29 -7.16
CA ASN A 32 14.52 -32.20 -7.34
C ASN A 32 13.23 -31.50 -7.82
N VAL A 33 13.16 -30.17 -7.76
CA VAL A 33 12.02 -29.34 -8.18
C VAL A 33 12.43 -28.23 -9.13
N SER A 34 13.69 -28.24 -9.61
CA SER A 34 14.22 -27.17 -10.47
C SER A 34 13.75 -27.28 -11.92
N VAL A 35 13.06 -28.35 -12.27
CA VAL A 35 12.50 -28.63 -13.61
C VAL A 35 11.01 -28.94 -13.46
N PRO A 36 10.12 -28.38 -14.30
CA PRO A 36 8.68 -28.56 -14.18
C PRO A 36 8.24 -30.02 -14.44
N PHE A 37 7.25 -30.48 -13.67
CA PHE A 37 6.61 -31.81 -13.86
C PHE A 37 5.39 -31.79 -14.79
N ILE A 38 4.72 -30.64 -14.89
CA ILE A 38 3.44 -30.48 -15.59
C ILE A 38 3.44 -29.21 -16.44
N PRO A 39 2.63 -29.15 -17.52
CA PRO A 39 2.54 -27.97 -18.38
C PRO A 39 2.18 -26.67 -17.62
N ASP A 40 1.29 -26.75 -16.64
CA ASP A 40 0.88 -25.59 -15.83
C ASP A 40 2.07 -24.90 -15.15
N ALA A 41 3.07 -25.66 -14.68
CA ALA A 41 4.27 -25.08 -14.09
C ALA A 41 5.04 -24.24 -15.12
N ILE A 42 5.09 -24.64 -16.38
CA ILE A 42 5.70 -23.84 -17.46
C ILE A 42 4.87 -22.59 -17.75
N VAL A 43 3.55 -22.74 -17.81
CA VAL A 43 2.61 -21.65 -18.12
C VAL A 43 2.68 -20.54 -17.07
N TYR A 44 2.66 -20.89 -15.78
CA TYR A 44 2.59 -19.94 -14.67
C TYR A 44 3.96 -19.58 -14.09
N CYS A 45 4.82 -20.57 -13.86
CA CYS A 45 6.11 -20.41 -13.18
C CYS A 45 7.30 -20.28 -14.14
N LYS A 46 7.11 -20.56 -15.43
CA LYS A 46 8.19 -20.76 -16.42
C LYS A 46 9.06 -21.98 -16.12
N ALA A 47 9.91 -22.35 -17.06
CA ALA A 47 10.69 -23.59 -16.97
C ALA A 47 11.95 -23.47 -16.10
N ASN A 48 12.44 -22.25 -15.84
CA ASN A 48 13.70 -22.00 -15.15
C ASN A 48 13.48 -21.14 -13.91
N TYR A 49 14.21 -21.45 -12.84
CA TYR A 49 14.10 -20.83 -11.52
C TYR A 49 15.48 -20.50 -10.95
N LEU A 50 15.54 -19.60 -9.97
CA LEU A 50 16.79 -19.28 -9.26
C LEU A 50 16.78 -19.84 -7.85
N TYR A 51 17.94 -20.28 -7.36
CA TYR A 51 18.15 -20.69 -5.98
C TYR A 51 19.32 -19.92 -5.35
N PHE A 52 19.09 -19.39 -4.15
CA PHE A 52 20.06 -18.63 -3.38
C PHE A 52 20.41 -19.39 -2.10
N PRO A 53 21.60 -20.01 -2.02
CA PRO A 53 22.04 -20.75 -0.83
C PRO A 53 22.53 -19.87 0.32
N GLN A 54 22.71 -18.56 0.10
CA GLN A 54 23.25 -17.64 1.09
C GLN A 54 22.24 -17.43 2.22
N ASP A 55 22.73 -17.35 3.46
CA ASP A 55 21.90 -17.19 4.67
C ASP A 55 21.77 -15.72 5.11
N LYS A 56 22.66 -14.83 4.66
CA LYS A 56 22.66 -13.42 5.05
C LYS A 56 22.07 -12.53 3.97
N SER A 57 21.15 -11.65 4.35
CA SER A 57 20.45 -10.74 3.43
C SER A 57 21.40 -9.88 2.57
N ALA A 58 22.54 -9.43 3.12
CA ALA A 58 23.50 -8.63 2.37
C ALA A 58 24.16 -9.43 1.23
N GLU A 59 24.55 -10.67 1.51
CA GLU A 59 25.17 -11.59 0.55
C GLU A 59 24.15 -11.99 -0.53
N ILE A 60 22.90 -12.29 -0.13
CA ILE A 60 21.80 -12.57 -1.06
C ILE A 60 21.61 -11.41 -2.04
N LEU A 61 21.57 -10.16 -1.55
CA LEU A 61 21.32 -8.99 -2.39
C LEU A 61 22.47 -8.69 -3.37
N GLU A 62 23.71 -8.93 -2.96
CA GLU A 62 24.89 -8.77 -3.82
C GLU A 62 24.85 -9.75 -5.00
N VAL A 63 24.62 -11.03 -4.70
CA VAL A 63 24.56 -12.10 -5.69
C VAL A 63 23.31 -11.97 -6.57
N ALA A 64 22.15 -11.68 -5.99
CA ALA A 64 20.88 -11.60 -6.71
C ALA A 64 20.90 -10.60 -7.87
N LYS A 65 21.63 -9.49 -7.74
CA LYS A 65 21.74 -8.50 -8.83
C LYS A 65 22.38 -9.11 -10.08
N GLN A 66 23.46 -9.88 -9.91
CA GLN A 66 24.17 -10.53 -11.02
C GLN A 66 23.35 -11.68 -11.60
N GLU A 67 22.88 -12.59 -10.73
CA GLU A 67 22.12 -13.78 -11.14
C GLU A 67 20.82 -13.44 -11.86
N ILE A 68 20.07 -12.43 -11.38
CA ILE A 68 18.82 -12.00 -12.05
C ILE A 68 19.14 -11.42 -13.43
N THR A 69 20.24 -10.67 -13.58
CA THR A 69 20.64 -10.09 -14.86
C THR A 69 21.01 -11.19 -15.85
N GLN A 70 21.87 -12.13 -15.44
CA GLN A 70 22.27 -13.28 -16.26
C GLN A 70 21.08 -14.15 -16.64
N PHE A 71 20.16 -14.39 -15.72
CA PHE A 71 18.93 -15.12 -15.98
C PHE A 71 18.10 -14.44 -17.08
N ILE A 72 17.91 -13.12 -17.00
CA ILE A 72 17.14 -12.37 -18.00
C ILE A 72 17.85 -12.40 -19.36
N GLU A 73 19.17 -12.23 -19.41
CA GLU A 73 19.96 -12.30 -20.65
C GLU A 73 19.88 -13.70 -21.30
N GLN A 74 19.93 -14.75 -20.48
CA GLN A 74 19.91 -16.13 -20.96
C GLN A 74 18.51 -16.57 -21.43
N PHE A 75 17.45 -16.22 -20.70
CA PHE A 75 16.12 -16.77 -20.94
C PHE A 75 15.12 -15.77 -21.54
N GLY A 76 15.45 -14.48 -21.57
CA GLY A 76 14.61 -13.43 -22.16
C GLY A 76 13.38 -13.05 -21.34
N TYR A 77 13.30 -13.44 -20.06
CA TYR A 77 12.19 -13.08 -19.16
C TYR A 77 12.65 -12.96 -17.69
N THR A 78 11.92 -12.20 -16.88
CA THR A 78 12.16 -12.07 -15.43
C THR A 78 11.82 -13.38 -14.70
N PRO A 79 12.69 -13.91 -13.81
CA PRO A 79 12.42 -15.15 -13.09
C PRO A 79 11.13 -15.03 -12.27
N LYS A 80 10.24 -16.02 -12.40
CA LYS A 80 8.94 -16.05 -11.70
C LYS A 80 9.01 -16.72 -10.33
N VAL A 81 9.99 -17.59 -10.12
CA VAL A 81 10.22 -18.31 -8.86
C VAL A 81 11.68 -18.14 -8.44
N LEU A 82 11.89 -17.68 -7.21
CA LEU A 82 13.19 -17.65 -6.55
C LEU A 82 13.08 -18.44 -5.25
N ALA A 83 13.96 -19.42 -5.05
CA ALA A 83 14.07 -20.16 -3.81
C ALA A 83 15.23 -19.60 -2.97
N LEU A 84 14.94 -19.23 -1.73
CA LEU A 84 15.92 -18.66 -0.82
C LEU A 84 16.02 -19.55 0.41
N LYS A 85 17.24 -19.99 0.72
CA LYS A 85 17.51 -20.81 1.90
C LYS A 85 17.03 -20.10 3.16
N ASN A 86 16.36 -20.85 4.05
CA ASN A 86 15.78 -20.37 5.32
C ASN A 86 14.69 -19.26 5.21
N ILE A 87 14.37 -18.80 4.01
CA ILE A 87 13.32 -17.79 3.77
C ILE A 87 12.09 -18.44 3.11
N GLY A 88 12.29 -19.30 2.11
CA GLY A 88 11.21 -19.98 1.39
C GLY A 88 11.20 -19.66 -0.11
N ILE A 89 10.02 -19.72 -0.72
CA ILE A 89 9.82 -19.39 -2.14
C ILE A 89 9.30 -17.96 -2.27
N LEU A 90 9.94 -17.20 -3.16
CA LEU A 90 9.48 -15.90 -3.62
C LEU A 90 8.87 -16.05 -5.02
N ALA A 91 7.59 -15.73 -5.13
CA ALA A 91 6.93 -15.58 -6.42
C ALA A 91 7.01 -14.14 -6.91
N VAL A 92 7.24 -13.98 -8.21
CA VAL A 92 7.37 -12.68 -8.87
C VAL A 92 6.25 -12.51 -9.88
N GLY A 93 5.33 -11.60 -9.57
CA GLY A 93 4.14 -11.36 -10.36
C GLY A 93 4.04 -9.93 -10.87
N ASP A 94 3.26 -9.73 -11.91
CA ASP A 94 2.81 -8.40 -12.34
C ASP A 94 1.76 -7.86 -11.36
N ASP A 95 1.01 -8.76 -10.72
CA ASP A 95 0.04 -8.46 -9.66
C ASP A 95 0.08 -9.55 -8.57
N ALA A 96 -0.60 -9.29 -7.46
CA ALA A 96 -0.58 -10.18 -6.31
C ALA A 96 -1.32 -11.51 -6.55
N ARG A 97 -2.25 -11.59 -7.52
CA ARG A 97 -2.94 -12.84 -7.85
C ARG A 97 -2.05 -13.76 -8.65
N GLN A 98 -1.29 -13.21 -9.59
CA GLN A 98 -0.27 -13.96 -10.31
C GLN A 98 0.76 -14.55 -9.34
N CYS A 99 1.19 -13.80 -8.33
CA CYS A 99 2.07 -14.34 -7.29
C CYS A 99 1.46 -15.54 -6.56
N GLU A 100 0.19 -15.46 -6.14
CA GLU A 100 -0.48 -16.56 -5.45
C GLU A 100 -0.58 -17.81 -6.32
N LEU A 101 -0.94 -17.64 -7.60
CA LEU A 101 -1.04 -18.75 -8.54
C LEU A 101 0.32 -19.42 -8.77
N ILE A 102 1.39 -18.62 -8.93
CA ILE A 102 2.77 -19.14 -9.02
C ILE A 102 3.12 -19.95 -7.77
N LEU A 103 2.80 -19.44 -6.58
CA LEU A 103 3.09 -20.13 -5.32
C LEU A 103 2.31 -21.43 -5.20
N ASP A 104 1.02 -21.44 -5.55
CA ASP A 104 0.18 -22.64 -5.50
C ASP A 104 0.69 -23.72 -6.45
N VAL A 105 0.97 -23.35 -7.71
CA VAL A 105 1.48 -24.29 -8.73
C VAL A 105 2.87 -24.81 -8.37
N PHE A 106 3.75 -23.95 -7.86
CA PHE A 106 5.10 -24.38 -7.47
C PHE A 106 5.08 -25.25 -6.21
N GLU A 107 4.20 -24.95 -5.26
CA GLU A 107 4.01 -25.79 -4.07
C GLU A 107 3.47 -27.17 -4.44
N ASP A 108 2.57 -27.26 -5.43
CA ASP A 108 2.13 -28.54 -5.96
C ASP A 108 3.24 -29.32 -6.67
N ALA A 109 4.15 -28.63 -7.38
CA ALA A 109 5.36 -29.27 -7.93
C ALA A 109 6.24 -29.87 -6.82
N ILE A 110 6.38 -29.18 -5.68
CA ILE A 110 7.10 -29.71 -4.51
C ILE A 110 6.37 -30.93 -3.92
N LYS A 111 5.04 -30.90 -3.83
CA LYS A 111 4.26 -32.07 -3.37
C LYS A 111 4.43 -33.27 -4.29
N ILE A 112 4.42 -33.06 -5.61
CA ILE A 112 4.67 -34.12 -6.61
C ILE A 112 6.05 -34.75 -6.36
N ALA A 113 7.09 -33.93 -6.23
CA ALA A 113 8.44 -34.42 -5.95
C ALA A 113 8.47 -35.25 -4.66
N GLN A 114 7.90 -34.74 -3.56
CA GLN A 114 7.91 -35.41 -2.26
C GLN A 114 7.14 -36.74 -2.28
N LEU A 115 5.98 -36.79 -2.94
CA LEU A 115 5.18 -38.01 -3.04
C LEU A 115 5.84 -39.04 -3.95
N SER A 116 6.47 -38.59 -5.03
CA SER A 116 7.15 -39.46 -6.00
C SER A 116 8.34 -40.22 -5.43
N GLU A 117 8.95 -39.76 -4.33
CA GLU A 117 10.03 -40.48 -3.63
C GLU A 117 9.61 -41.91 -3.23
N SER A 118 8.33 -42.12 -2.93
CA SER A 118 7.78 -43.45 -2.63
C SER A 118 7.59 -44.33 -3.87
N PHE A 119 7.73 -43.77 -5.07
CA PHE A 119 7.45 -44.41 -6.37
C PHE A 119 8.64 -44.37 -7.33
N GLY A 120 9.87 -44.24 -6.82
CA GLY A 120 11.09 -44.22 -7.64
C GLY A 120 11.67 -42.83 -7.92
N GLY A 121 11.08 -41.79 -7.33
CA GLY A 121 11.57 -40.41 -7.38
C GLY A 121 10.94 -39.53 -8.46
N PRO A 122 11.31 -38.24 -8.48
CA PRO A 122 10.75 -37.26 -9.40
C PRO A 122 11.11 -37.55 -10.85
N SER A 123 10.12 -37.48 -11.74
CA SER A 123 10.30 -37.59 -13.20
C SER A 123 9.80 -36.32 -13.89
N PRO A 124 10.65 -35.28 -14.04
CA PRO A 124 10.27 -34.01 -14.64
C PRO A 124 10.17 -34.11 -16.16
N LEU A 125 9.57 -33.08 -16.78
CA LEU A 125 9.50 -32.95 -18.23
C LEU A 125 10.90 -32.82 -18.83
N ASN A 126 11.11 -33.43 -20.00
CA ASN A 126 12.36 -33.27 -20.74
C ASN A 126 12.38 -32.00 -21.60
N ASP A 127 13.56 -31.60 -22.07
CA ASP A 127 13.75 -30.37 -22.85
C ASP A 127 12.87 -30.28 -24.11
N ALA A 128 12.57 -31.41 -24.77
CA ALA A 128 11.73 -31.42 -25.96
C ALA A 128 10.26 -31.13 -25.60
N GLN A 129 9.77 -31.70 -24.49
CA GLN A 129 8.44 -31.40 -23.96
C GLN A 129 8.32 -29.95 -23.50
N ILE A 130 9.34 -29.45 -22.78
CA ILE A 130 9.37 -28.05 -22.32
C ILE A 130 9.32 -27.09 -23.51
N ARG A 131 10.18 -27.28 -24.51
CA ARG A 131 10.18 -26.46 -25.73
C ARG A 131 8.83 -26.50 -26.46
N PHE A 132 8.22 -27.68 -26.58
CA PHE A 132 6.91 -27.81 -27.21
C PHE A 132 5.84 -26.97 -26.50
N ILE A 133 5.76 -27.07 -25.17
CA ILE A 133 4.79 -26.33 -24.34
C ILE A 133 5.05 -24.82 -24.41
N ASP A 134 6.31 -24.39 -24.30
CA ASP A 134 6.70 -22.98 -24.39
C ASP A 134 6.34 -22.35 -25.75
N THR A 135 6.38 -23.13 -26.84
CA THR A 135 6.07 -22.65 -28.18
C THR A 135 4.57 -22.66 -28.48
N TRP A 136 3.79 -23.61 -27.94
CA TRP A 136 2.41 -23.87 -28.35
C TRP A 136 1.33 -23.39 -27.36
N GLU A 137 1.51 -23.57 -26.04
CA GLU A 137 0.50 -23.24 -25.02
C GLU A 137 0.63 -21.80 -24.47
N VAL A 138 1.87 -21.32 -24.36
CA VAL A 138 2.16 -19.99 -23.80
C VAL A 138 1.62 -18.86 -24.69
N GLU A 139 1.53 -19.05 -26.01
CA GLU A 139 1.02 -18.03 -26.93
C GLU A 139 -0.49 -17.78 -26.75
N ASN A 140 -1.29 -18.83 -26.52
CA ASN A 140 -2.72 -18.71 -26.23
C ASN A 140 -3.00 -18.15 -24.83
N TYR A 141 -2.18 -18.51 -23.83
CA TYR A 141 -2.28 -17.97 -22.47
C TYR A 141 -1.83 -16.50 -22.38
N ARG A 142 -0.74 -16.12 -23.05
CA ARG A 142 -0.25 -14.73 -23.14
C ARG A 142 -1.34 -13.76 -23.64
N ARG A 143 -2.14 -14.16 -24.65
CA ARG A 143 -3.27 -13.33 -25.14
C ARG A 143 -4.35 -13.09 -24.07
N THR A 144 -4.57 -14.04 -23.16
CA THR A 144 -5.65 -13.98 -22.16
C THR A 144 -5.23 -13.21 -20.90
N VAL A 145 -3.95 -13.29 -20.52
CA VAL A 145 -3.38 -12.54 -19.37
C VAL A 145 -3.15 -11.07 -19.70
N VAL A 146 -2.64 -10.78 -20.90
CA VAL A 146 -2.44 -9.38 -21.35
C VAL A 146 -3.77 -8.62 -21.42
N SER A 147 -4.89 -9.30 -21.72
CA SER A 147 -6.21 -8.65 -21.76
C SER A 147 -6.85 -8.39 -20.38
N ARG A 148 -6.24 -8.86 -19.28
CA ARG A 148 -6.78 -8.74 -17.91
C ARG A 148 -5.90 -7.94 -16.94
N ALA A 149 -4.74 -7.45 -17.40
CA ALA A 149 -3.89 -6.61 -16.58
C ALA A 149 -4.66 -5.37 -16.07
N ALA A 150 -4.45 -5.00 -14.80
CA ALA A 150 -5.02 -3.78 -14.24
C ALA A 150 -4.53 -2.57 -15.06
N ASN A 151 -5.42 -1.96 -15.83
CA ASN A 151 -5.17 -0.65 -16.43
C ASN A 151 -5.41 0.43 -15.37
N GLY A 152 -4.41 1.28 -15.13
CA GLY A 152 -4.52 2.39 -14.19
C GLY A 152 -3.16 2.98 -13.83
N ARG A 153 -3.15 4.23 -13.37
CA ARG A 153 -1.91 4.99 -13.10
C ARG A 153 -1.07 4.39 -11.96
N LEU A 154 -1.70 3.58 -11.10
CA LEU A 154 -1.08 3.01 -9.91
C LEU A 154 -0.87 1.50 -10.02
N ARG A 155 -0.88 0.95 -11.25
CA ARG A 155 -0.67 -0.48 -11.50
C ARG A 155 0.54 -1.00 -10.71
N SER A 156 0.33 -2.07 -9.95
CA SER A 156 1.36 -2.78 -9.17
C SER A 156 2.03 -1.97 -8.06
N ARG A 157 1.59 -0.72 -7.82
CA ARG A 157 1.98 0.07 -6.64
C ARG A 157 1.35 -0.54 -5.39
N VAL A 158 2.06 -0.48 -4.28
CA VAL A 158 1.62 -0.95 -2.97
C VAL A 158 1.42 0.27 -2.08
N ILE A 159 0.17 0.51 -1.69
CA ILE A 159 -0.21 1.70 -0.94
C ILE A 159 -0.82 1.29 0.38
N ILE A 160 -0.27 1.79 1.48
CA ILE A 160 -0.82 1.62 2.82
C ILE A 160 -1.67 2.84 3.15
N VAL A 161 -2.90 2.64 3.62
CA VAL A 161 -3.78 3.73 4.07
C VAL A 161 -4.17 3.47 5.52
N THR A 162 -3.81 4.38 6.44
CA THR A 162 -4.21 4.27 7.85
C THR A 162 -5.58 4.91 8.11
N GLY A 163 -6.35 4.37 9.05
CA GLY A 163 -7.73 4.83 9.27
C GLY A 163 -8.64 4.53 8.07
N ALA A 164 -8.36 3.44 7.35
CA ALA A 164 -8.98 3.11 6.06
C ALA A 164 -10.30 2.34 6.18
N ALA A 165 -10.81 2.10 7.39
CA ALA A 165 -12.08 1.40 7.55
C ALA A 165 -13.31 2.30 7.31
N GLN A 166 -13.15 3.63 7.28
CA GLN A 166 -14.26 4.57 7.09
C GLN A 166 -13.84 5.94 6.54
N GLY A 167 -14.83 6.73 6.11
CA GLY A 167 -14.67 8.16 5.81
C GLY A 167 -13.68 8.43 4.68
N PHE A 168 -12.76 9.39 4.89
CA PHE A 168 -11.73 9.71 3.91
C PHE A 168 -10.80 8.52 3.64
N GLY A 169 -10.39 7.77 4.65
CA GLY A 169 -9.45 6.66 4.47
C GLY A 169 -10.03 5.58 3.58
N GLU A 170 -11.26 5.15 3.84
CA GLU A 170 -11.98 4.18 3.00
C GLU A 170 -12.16 4.70 1.57
N GLY A 171 -12.62 5.94 1.41
CA GLY A 171 -12.88 6.51 0.10
C GLY A 171 -11.60 6.73 -0.73
N ILE A 172 -10.49 7.12 -0.09
CA ILE A 172 -9.17 7.22 -0.73
C ILE A 172 -8.71 5.82 -1.16
N ALA A 173 -8.79 4.83 -0.27
CA ALA A 173 -8.46 3.43 -0.58
C ALA A 173 -9.27 2.91 -1.78
N LYS A 174 -10.58 3.17 -1.80
CA LYS A 174 -11.49 2.82 -2.91
C LYS A 174 -11.08 3.47 -4.23
N TYR A 175 -10.74 4.76 -4.20
CA TYR A 175 -10.30 5.45 -5.41
C TYR A 175 -8.96 4.91 -5.93
N LEU A 176 -7.96 4.72 -5.05
CA LEU A 176 -6.63 4.27 -5.45
C LEU A 176 -6.62 2.82 -5.98
N ILE A 177 -7.43 1.91 -5.41
CA ILE A 177 -7.55 0.56 -5.97
C ILE A 177 -8.22 0.56 -7.35
N SER A 178 -9.13 1.50 -7.60
CA SER A 178 -9.74 1.67 -8.93
C SER A 178 -8.74 2.12 -10.00
N GLU A 179 -7.62 2.70 -9.57
CA GLU A 179 -6.48 3.08 -10.41
C GLU A 179 -5.39 1.98 -10.48
N GLY A 180 -5.70 0.78 -9.99
CA GLY A 180 -4.85 -0.42 -10.10
C GLY A 180 -3.85 -0.64 -8.96
N ALA A 181 -3.90 0.14 -7.88
CA ALA A 181 -3.03 -0.03 -6.73
C ALA A 181 -3.40 -1.27 -5.91
N ASN A 182 -2.41 -1.97 -5.35
CA ASN A 182 -2.63 -2.88 -4.24
C ASN A 182 -2.76 -2.07 -2.95
N ILE A 183 -3.83 -2.30 -2.18
CA ILE A 183 -4.16 -1.48 -1.01
C ILE A 183 -4.02 -2.27 0.30
N VAL A 184 -3.28 -1.72 1.25
CA VAL A 184 -3.32 -2.18 2.64
C VAL A 184 -4.27 -1.28 3.42
N VAL A 185 -5.38 -1.87 3.87
CA VAL A 185 -6.35 -1.25 4.77
C VAL A 185 -5.82 -1.42 6.19
N ALA A 186 -5.20 -0.37 6.72
CA ALA A 186 -4.68 -0.35 8.09
C ALA A 186 -5.65 0.40 9.01
N ASP A 187 -6.26 -0.30 9.96
CA ASP A 187 -7.24 0.29 10.86
C ASP A 187 -7.29 -0.43 12.21
N LEU A 188 -7.71 0.28 13.26
CA LEU A 188 -7.88 -0.29 14.60
C LEU A 188 -9.11 -1.20 14.65
N ASN A 189 -10.17 -0.86 13.91
CA ASN A 189 -11.41 -1.63 13.88
C ASN A 189 -11.29 -2.82 12.93
N GLU A 190 -11.12 -3.99 13.52
CA GLU A 190 -10.91 -5.26 12.81
C GLU A 190 -12.10 -5.67 11.93
N ALA A 191 -13.32 -5.60 12.46
CA ALA A 191 -14.51 -6.02 11.73
C ALA A 191 -14.78 -5.12 10.51
N THR A 192 -14.75 -3.80 10.71
CA THR A 192 -14.98 -2.83 9.63
C THR A 192 -13.83 -2.85 8.63
N GLY A 193 -12.58 -2.89 9.09
CA GLY A 193 -11.41 -2.92 8.21
C GLY A 193 -11.34 -4.17 7.34
N ALA A 194 -11.61 -5.35 7.91
CA ALA A 194 -11.69 -6.60 7.15
C ALA A 194 -12.82 -6.58 6.11
N ARG A 195 -13.99 -6.02 6.49
CA ARG A 195 -15.10 -5.83 5.55
C ARG A 195 -14.71 -4.89 4.41
N THR A 196 -14.07 -3.77 4.70
CA THR A 196 -13.62 -2.81 3.68
C THR A 196 -12.66 -3.46 2.70
N ALA A 197 -11.62 -4.15 3.18
CA ALA A 197 -10.71 -4.92 2.32
C ALA A 197 -11.50 -5.91 1.42
N GLY A 198 -12.36 -6.74 2.00
CA GLY A 198 -13.18 -7.69 1.23
C GLY A 198 -14.08 -7.04 0.17
N LEU A 199 -14.60 -5.83 0.39
CA LEU A 199 -15.36 -5.08 -0.61
C LEU A 199 -14.46 -4.54 -1.73
N LEU A 200 -13.28 -4.02 -1.39
CA LEU A 200 -12.30 -3.53 -2.37
C LEU A 200 -11.83 -4.65 -3.29
N ASP A 201 -11.49 -5.82 -2.74
CA ASP A 201 -11.06 -6.99 -3.51
C ASP A 201 -12.13 -7.51 -4.48
N LYS A 202 -13.39 -7.51 -4.04
CA LYS A 202 -14.52 -7.93 -4.87
C LYS A 202 -14.78 -6.95 -6.01
N ALA A 203 -14.69 -5.65 -5.73
CA ALA A 203 -14.96 -4.60 -6.71
C ALA A 203 -13.82 -4.45 -7.75
N HIS A 204 -12.58 -4.74 -7.37
CA HIS A 204 -11.41 -4.50 -8.20
C HIS A 204 -10.55 -5.76 -8.37
N PRO A 205 -11.02 -6.74 -9.16
CA PRO A 205 -10.36 -8.02 -9.26
C PRO A 205 -9.00 -8.00 -9.99
N ALA A 206 -8.57 -6.89 -10.55
CA ALA A 206 -7.24 -6.78 -11.14
C ALA A 206 -6.17 -6.33 -10.11
N ALA A 207 -6.61 -5.89 -8.92
CA ALA A 207 -5.76 -5.51 -7.79
C ALA A 207 -6.06 -6.40 -6.58
N LYS A 208 -5.29 -6.19 -5.49
CA LYS A 208 -5.50 -6.89 -4.23
C LYS A 208 -5.54 -5.91 -3.06
N SER A 209 -6.37 -6.23 -2.08
CA SER A 209 -6.43 -5.56 -0.81
C SER A 209 -5.98 -6.49 0.33
N LEU A 210 -5.40 -5.91 1.38
CA LEU A 210 -5.01 -6.61 2.59
C LEU A 210 -5.48 -5.80 3.80
N PHE A 211 -6.24 -6.42 4.69
CA PHE A 211 -6.50 -5.82 6.00
C PHE A 211 -5.38 -6.15 6.98
N VAL A 212 -4.93 -5.13 7.73
CA VAL A 212 -4.04 -5.31 8.89
C VAL A 212 -4.57 -4.46 10.04
N LYS A 213 -4.80 -5.09 11.19
CA LYS A 213 -5.17 -4.39 12.41
C LYS A 213 -4.01 -3.50 12.84
N THR A 214 -4.24 -2.20 12.97
CA THR A 214 -3.19 -1.22 13.26
C THR A 214 -3.64 -0.15 14.24
N ASP A 215 -2.92 -0.03 15.34
CA ASP A 215 -2.90 1.16 16.18
C ASP A 215 -1.72 2.03 15.78
N VAL A 216 -1.99 3.18 15.16
CA VAL A 216 -0.94 4.10 14.70
C VAL A 216 -0.16 4.79 15.83
N SER A 217 -0.66 4.69 17.06
CA SER A 217 0.02 5.19 18.26
C SER A 217 0.98 4.18 18.88
N ASP A 218 0.97 2.92 18.41
CA ASP A 218 1.85 1.84 18.87
C ASP A 218 2.90 1.49 17.80
N PRO A 219 4.20 1.77 18.04
CA PRO A 219 5.28 1.39 17.15
C PRO A 219 5.34 -0.11 16.81
N ALA A 220 4.99 -1.00 17.74
CA ALA A 220 5.01 -2.45 17.48
C ALA A 220 3.92 -2.85 16.47
N SER A 221 2.74 -2.23 16.57
CA SER A 221 1.67 -2.38 15.59
C SER A 221 2.08 -1.92 14.19
N LEU A 222 2.85 -0.83 14.09
CA LEU A 222 3.39 -0.33 12.82
C LEU A 222 4.47 -1.24 12.23
N ASP A 223 5.32 -1.83 13.07
CA ASP A 223 6.31 -2.83 12.62
C ASP A 223 5.62 -4.07 12.05
N LEU A 224 4.54 -4.55 12.69
CA LEU A 224 3.71 -5.64 12.17
C LEU A 224 3.03 -5.26 10.84
N LEU A 225 2.52 -4.03 10.72
CA LEU A 225 1.94 -3.52 9.48
C LEU A 225 2.95 -3.55 8.33
N MET A 226 4.18 -3.08 8.56
CA MET A 226 5.25 -3.14 7.55
C MET A 226 5.56 -4.60 7.20
N GLN A 227 5.75 -5.46 8.19
CA GLN A 227 6.06 -6.87 7.98
C GLN A 227 5.00 -7.56 7.11
N ARG A 228 3.71 -7.46 7.48
CA ARG A 228 2.61 -8.08 6.73
C ARG A 228 2.52 -7.55 5.31
N THR A 229 2.74 -6.25 5.11
CA THR A 229 2.76 -5.62 3.78
C THR A 229 3.90 -6.17 2.92
N ILE A 230 5.10 -6.29 3.48
CA ILE A 230 6.29 -6.79 2.76
C ILE A 230 6.14 -8.28 2.43
N LEU A 231 5.61 -9.09 3.34
CA LEU A 231 5.39 -10.51 3.08
C LEU A 231 4.38 -10.73 1.94
N GLU A 232 3.35 -9.88 1.87
CA GLU A 232 2.28 -10.00 0.87
C GLU A 232 2.66 -9.41 -0.50
N PHE A 233 3.35 -8.25 -0.51
CA PHE A 233 3.57 -7.49 -1.74
C PHE A 233 5.03 -7.17 -2.07
N GLY A 234 5.95 -7.38 -1.12
CA GLY A 234 7.39 -7.23 -1.34
C GLY A 234 7.92 -5.82 -1.19
N GLY A 235 7.11 -4.84 -0.78
CA GLY A 235 7.53 -3.45 -0.59
C GLY A 235 6.38 -2.49 -0.30
N VAL A 236 6.68 -1.19 -0.21
CA VAL A 236 5.71 -0.11 0.02
C VAL A 236 6.08 1.07 -0.89
N ASP A 237 5.19 1.43 -1.81
CA ASP A 237 5.41 2.56 -2.74
C ASP A 237 4.88 3.87 -2.20
N CYS A 238 3.72 3.83 -1.53
CA CYS A 238 3.14 5.00 -0.89
C CYS A 238 2.59 4.66 0.50
N PHE A 239 2.84 5.53 1.46
CA PHE A 239 2.24 5.47 2.79
C PHE A 239 1.36 6.68 3.01
N ILE A 240 0.06 6.45 3.17
CA ILE A 240 -0.93 7.48 3.43
C ILE A 240 -1.27 7.48 4.92
N SER A 241 -0.69 8.45 5.64
CA SER A 241 -0.99 8.70 7.05
C SER A 241 -2.28 9.50 7.17
N ASN A 242 -3.41 8.80 7.20
CA ASN A 242 -4.76 9.40 7.24
C ASN A 242 -5.43 9.34 8.62
N ALA A 243 -5.09 8.37 9.47
CA ALA A 243 -5.66 8.27 10.80
C ALA A 243 -5.58 9.59 11.59
N GLY A 244 -6.70 9.97 12.22
CA GLY A 244 -6.81 11.24 12.95
C GLY A 244 -8.08 11.28 13.78
N VAL A 245 -8.07 12.08 14.84
CA VAL A 245 -9.21 12.26 15.76
C VAL A 245 -9.47 13.73 16.00
N LEU A 246 -10.73 14.08 16.17
CA LEU A 246 -11.14 15.43 16.52
C LEU A 246 -11.94 15.39 17.83
N ARG A 247 -11.61 16.29 18.75
CA ARG A 247 -12.38 16.63 19.95
C ARG A 247 -12.45 18.16 20.01
N ALA A 248 -13.65 18.69 19.90
CA ALA A 248 -13.90 20.12 20.04
C ALA A 248 -14.02 20.48 21.52
N GLY A 249 -13.62 21.70 21.88
CA GLY A 249 -13.74 22.22 23.24
C GLY A 249 -13.13 23.62 23.36
N GLY A 250 -13.77 24.48 24.13
CA GLY A 250 -13.21 25.78 24.52
C GLY A 250 -12.00 25.64 25.45
N LEU A 251 -11.34 26.76 25.78
CA LEU A 251 -10.22 26.76 26.73
C LEU A 251 -10.64 26.29 28.12
N GLU A 252 -11.88 26.56 28.53
CA GLU A 252 -12.42 26.18 29.85
C GLU A 252 -12.83 24.70 29.92
N GLU A 253 -13.13 24.07 28.79
CA GLU A 253 -13.67 22.70 28.71
C GLU A 253 -12.60 21.66 28.37
N MET A 254 -11.51 22.08 27.69
CA MET A 254 -10.48 21.17 27.23
C MET A 254 -9.63 20.66 28.39
N THR A 255 -9.70 19.34 28.63
CA THR A 255 -8.85 18.70 29.64
C THR A 255 -7.46 18.39 29.08
N PRO A 256 -6.41 18.36 29.91
CA PRO A 256 -5.08 17.92 29.50
C PRO A 256 -5.07 16.54 28.84
N GLU A 257 -5.85 15.59 29.35
CA GLU A 257 -5.91 14.22 28.84
C GLU A 257 -6.50 14.18 27.42
N THR A 258 -7.53 14.99 27.18
CA THR A 258 -8.13 15.12 25.85
C THR A 258 -7.16 15.77 24.87
N PHE A 259 -6.46 16.82 25.31
CA PHE A 259 -5.44 17.50 24.53
C PHE A 259 -4.29 16.55 24.15
N ASP A 260 -3.79 15.77 25.12
CA ASP A 260 -2.71 14.80 24.93
C ASP A 260 -3.14 13.65 24.01
N PHE A 261 -4.36 13.16 24.14
CA PHE A 261 -4.91 12.14 23.25
C PHE A 261 -4.96 12.62 21.81
N VAL A 262 -5.53 13.81 21.57
CA VAL A 262 -5.60 14.42 20.23
C VAL A 262 -4.21 14.64 19.65
N THR A 263 -3.26 15.10 20.46
CA THR A 263 -1.87 15.32 20.05
C THR A 263 -1.18 14.00 19.70
N ARG A 264 -1.31 12.97 20.54
CA ARG A 264 -0.71 11.66 20.31
C ARG A 264 -1.14 11.06 18.98
N ILE A 265 -2.43 11.14 18.65
CA ILE A 265 -2.95 10.57 17.41
C ILE A 265 -2.66 11.44 16.18
N ASN A 266 -2.84 12.77 16.25
CA ASN A 266 -2.70 13.61 15.06
C ASN A 266 -1.27 14.07 14.76
N TYR A 267 -0.38 14.08 15.76
CA TYR A 267 1.00 14.54 15.64
C TYR A 267 2.00 13.39 15.81
N ASN A 268 2.03 12.73 16.98
CA ASN A 268 3.04 11.70 17.25
C ASN A 268 2.91 10.50 16.30
N ALA A 269 1.69 10.05 16.00
CA ALA A 269 1.46 8.93 15.11
C ALA A 269 2.05 9.16 13.70
N PHE A 270 2.05 10.40 13.19
CA PHE A 270 2.66 10.69 11.89
C PHE A 270 4.18 10.49 11.92
N PHE A 271 4.83 10.89 13.00
CA PHE A 271 6.25 10.59 13.23
C PHE A 271 6.49 9.07 13.32
N TYR A 272 5.70 8.34 14.10
CA TYR A 272 5.86 6.88 14.24
C TYR A 272 5.70 6.15 12.90
N CYS A 273 4.65 6.50 12.15
CA CYS A 273 4.40 5.97 10.82
C CYS A 273 5.58 6.25 9.87
N THR A 274 6.03 7.50 9.82
CA THR A 274 7.14 7.93 8.94
C THR A 274 8.44 7.22 9.30
N ARG A 275 8.74 7.08 10.60
CA ARG A 275 9.91 6.34 11.09
C ARG A 275 9.87 4.87 10.67
N ALA A 276 8.72 4.21 10.78
CA ALA A 276 8.56 2.80 10.43
C ALA A 276 8.75 2.60 8.91
N VAL A 277 8.02 3.34 8.08
CA VAL A 277 8.02 3.12 6.64
C VAL A 277 9.30 3.62 5.94
N SER A 278 9.91 4.71 6.42
CA SER A 278 11.11 5.27 5.79
C SER A 278 12.29 4.30 5.79
N ARG A 279 12.42 3.43 6.80
CA ARG A 279 13.45 2.38 6.84
C ARG A 279 13.34 1.42 5.65
N ILE A 280 12.12 1.01 5.34
CA ILE A 280 11.81 0.10 4.23
C ILE A 280 12.00 0.82 2.90
N MET A 281 11.48 2.06 2.79
CA MET A 281 11.61 2.86 1.56
C MET A 281 13.07 3.19 1.24
N LYS A 282 13.93 3.50 2.23
CA LYS A 282 15.38 3.73 2.03
C LYS A 282 16.07 2.50 1.45
N LEU A 283 15.70 1.30 1.91
CA LEU A 283 16.20 0.05 1.35
C LEU A 283 15.67 -0.16 -0.09
N GLN A 284 14.38 0.07 -0.31
CA GLN A 284 13.75 -0.09 -1.61
C GLN A 284 14.37 0.83 -2.66
N THR A 285 14.43 2.14 -2.39
CA THR A 285 14.92 3.12 -3.35
C THR A 285 16.39 2.90 -3.70
N LYS A 286 17.22 2.41 -2.75
CA LYS A 286 18.62 2.04 -3.01
C LYS A 286 18.78 1.05 -4.18
N PHE A 287 17.84 0.12 -4.34
CA PHE A 287 17.88 -0.89 -5.40
C PHE A 287 16.91 -0.61 -6.56
N ALA A 288 16.13 0.47 -6.48
CA ALA A 288 15.23 0.89 -7.53
C ALA A 288 15.98 1.65 -8.64
N ASN A 289 15.35 1.79 -9.79
CA ASN A 289 15.87 2.65 -10.85
C ASN A 289 15.97 4.12 -10.37
N PRO A 290 16.85 4.95 -10.96
CA PRO A 290 17.06 6.33 -10.48
C PRO A 290 15.82 7.24 -10.57
N GLY A 291 14.87 6.93 -11.47
CA GLY A 291 13.62 7.67 -11.63
C GLY A 291 12.52 7.28 -10.66
N TYR A 292 12.74 6.24 -9.84
CA TYR A 292 11.76 5.77 -8.87
C TYR A 292 11.80 6.62 -7.59
N PHE A 293 10.63 7.08 -7.18
CA PHE A 293 10.38 7.71 -5.90
C PHE A 293 9.37 6.90 -5.08
N ALA A 294 9.55 6.91 -3.76
CA ALA A 294 8.53 6.48 -2.81
C ALA A 294 7.88 7.71 -2.16
N ASP A 295 6.63 7.56 -1.72
CA ASP A 295 5.81 8.68 -1.23
C ASP A 295 5.29 8.44 0.18
N ILE A 296 5.46 9.44 1.05
CA ILE A 296 4.77 9.51 2.34
C ILE A 296 3.82 10.71 2.27
N ILE A 297 2.52 10.46 2.37
CA ILE A 297 1.49 11.48 2.23
C ILE A 297 0.68 11.56 3.52
N GLN A 298 0.70 12.72 4.15
CA GLN A 298 -0.18 13.00 5.29
C GLN A 298 -1.53 13.49 4.78
N ILE A 299 -2.64 12.88 5.22
CA ILE A 299 -3.95 13.50 5.08
C ILE A 299 -4.12 14.47 6.26
N ASN A 300 -3.78 15.72 5.97
CA ASN A 300 -3.83 16.83 6.90
C ASN A 300 -5.24 17.46 6.85
N SER A 301 -5.35 18.78 6.83
CA SER A 301 -6.63 19.50 6.82
C SER A 301 -6.42 20.95 6.43
N LYS A 302 -7.46 21.63 5.94
CA LYS A 302 -7.49 23.10 5.93
C LYS A 302 -7.20 23.72 7.30
N SER A 303 -7.49 23.00 8.40
CA SER A 303 -7.15 23.43 9.77
C SER A 303 -5.66 23.37 10.11
N GLY A 304 -4.83 22.76 9.27
CA GLY A 304 -3.37 22.87 9.33
C GLY A 304 -2.83 24.11 8.60
N LEU A 305 -3.67 24.79 7.82
CA LEU A 305 -3.31 25.98 7.06
C LEU A 305 -3.88 27.26 7.68
N ARG A 306 -5.01 27.14 8.40
CA ARG A 306 -5.66 28.23 9.10
C ARG A 306 -6.22 27.76 10.44
N GLY A 307 -6.04 28.56 11.48
CA GLY A 307 -6.55 28.24 12.82
C GLY A 307 -8.06 27.97 12.83
N SER A 308 -8.48 27.03 13.69
CA SER A 308 -9.89 26.66 13.87
C SER A 308 -10.37 26.99 15.28
N LYS A 309 -11.41 27.83 15.37
CA LYS A 309 -12.05 28.19 16.64
C LYS A 309 -12.53 26.94 17.39
N ALA A 310 -12.22 26.85 18.69
CA ALA A 310 -12.60 25.75 19.60
C ALA A 310 -12.17 24.33 19.16
N ASN A 311 -11.15 24.23 18.29
CA ASN A 311 -10.53 22.96 17.87
C ASN A 311 -8.99 23.07 17.96
N PHE A 312 -8.47 23.80 18.95
CA PHE A 312 -7.06 24.20 18.96
C PHE A 312 -6.08 23.04 19.12
N ALA A 313 -6.44 21.96 19.83
CA ALA A 313 -5.61 20.74 19.89
C ALA A 313 -5.47 20.08 18.50
N TYR A 314 -6.58 19.96 17.78
CA TYR A 314 -6.60 19.41 16.41
C TYR A 314 -5.86 20.32 15.43
N ALA A 315 -6.14 21.63 15.44
CA ALA A 315 -5.49 22.59 14.57
C ALA A 315 -3.98 22.65 14.86
N GLY A 316 -3.57 22.71 16.12
CA GLY A 316 -2.16 22.66 16.53
C GLY A 316 -1.46 21.39 16.03
N GLY A 317 -2.09 20.23 16.19
CA GLY A 317 -1.57 18.97 15.65
C GLY A 317 -1.45 18.97 14.12
N LYS A 318 -2.41 19.56 13.39
CA LYS A 318 -2.39 19.66 11.92
C LYS A 318 -1.36 20.67 11.41
N PHE A 319 -1.21 21.82 12.06
CA PHE A 319 -0.12 22.78 11.79
C PHE A 319 1.25 22.15 12.07
N GLY A 320 1.42 21.54 13.23
CA GLY A 320 2.64 20.81 13.59
C GLY A 320 2.93 19.68 12.58
N GLY A 321 1.89 18.98 12.11
CA GLY A 321 2.00 17.96 11.07
C GLY A 321 2.64 18.48 9.78
N ILE A 322 2.34 19.72 9.37
CA ILE A 322 2.99 20.37 8.22
C ILE A 322 4.47 20.62 8.52
N GLY A 323 4.80 21.08 9.73
CA GLY A 323 6.20 21.27 10.15
C GLY A 323 7.00 19.96 10.16
N LEU A 324 6.42 18.87 10.67
CA LEU A 324 7.00 17.53 10.59
C LEU A 324 7.17 17.09 9.14
N MET A 325 6.15 17.26 8.31
CA MET A 325 6.18 16.89 6.90
C MET A 325 7.32 17.59 6.16
N GLN A 326 7.51 18.89 6.36
CA GLN A 326 8.62 19.64 5.76
C GLN A 326 9.99 19.16 6.27
N SER A 327 10.11 18.91 7.57
CA SER A 327 11.35 18.41 8.18
C SER A 327 11.72 17.02 7.65
N PHE A 328 10.74 16.11 7.56
CA PHE A 328 10.95 14.78 6.99
C PHE A 328 11.24 14.83 5.48
N ALA A 329 10.61 15.74 4.74
CA ALA A 329 10.91 15.93 3.32
C ALA A 329 12.39 16.30 3.11
N LEU A 330 12.94 17.22 3.92
CA LEU A 330 14.35 17.60 3.86
C LEU A 330 15.29 16.42 4.16
N GLU A 331 14.97 15.63 5.18
CA GLU A 331 15.78 14.46 5.56
C GLU A 331 15.74 13.34 4.50
N LEU A 332 14.56 13.11 3.92
CA LEU A 332 14.30 11.92 3.11
C LEU A 332 14.48 12.15 1.59
N ALA A 333 14.54 13.40 1.12
CA ALA A 333 14.78 13.73 -0.29
C ALA A 333 16.06 13.10 -0.88
N PRO A 334 17.23 13.10 -0.18
CA PRO A 334 18.44 12.42 -0.69
C PRO A 334 18.27 10.92 -0.94
N HIS A 335 17.24 10.30 -0.35
CA HIS A 335 16.91 8.90 -0.52
C HIS A 335 15.82 8.64 -1.57
N ARG A 336 15.43 9.65 -2.36
CA ARG A 336 14.30 9.59 -3.31
C ARG A 336 12.97 9.22 -2.64
N ILE A 337 12.74 9.77 -1.46
CA ILE A 337 11.48 9.60 -0.73
C ILE A 337 10.87 10.99 -0.56
N LYS A 338 9.69 11.18 -1.13
CA LYS A 338 8.92 12.41 -1.03
C LYS A 338 8.03 12.37 0.22
N VAL A 339 7.89 13.51 0.88
CA VAL A 339 6.98 13.65 2.02
C VAL A 339 6.14 14.90 1.78
N ASN A 340 4.83 14.71 1.62
CA ASN A 340 3.89 15.77 1.30
C ASN A 340 2.63 15.65 2.17
N ALA A 341 1.76 16.66 2.10
CA ALA A 341 0.46 16.62 2.73
C ALA A 341 -0.64 16.98 1.72
N VAL A 342 -1.78 16.32 1.82
CA VAL A 342 -3.03 16.82 1.26
C VAL A 342 -3.81 17.49 2.39
N CYS A 343 -4.36 18.67 2.15
CA CYS A 343 -5.14 19.46 3.11
C CYS A 343 -6.60 19.57 2.63
N PRO A 344 -7.46 18.58 2.96
CA PRO A 344 -8.84 18.59 2.52
C PRO A 344 -9.67 19.71 3.12
N GLY A 345 -10.69 20.11 2.37
CA GLY A 345 -11.86 20.81 2.88
C GLY A 345 -12.76 19.90 3.72
N ASN A 346 -14.01 20.32 3.93
CA ASN A 346 -14.97 19.50 4.67
C ASN A 346 -15.56 18.41 3.77
N TYR A 347 -15.59 17.17 4.23
CA TYR A 347 -16.36 16.10 3.61
C TYR A 347 -17.76 16.05 4.23
N TYR A 348 -18.68 16.81 3.64
CA TYR A 348 -20.01 17.02 4.21
C TYR A 348 -20.85 15.74 4.20
N GLU A 349 -20.69 14.88 3.20
CA GLU A 349 -21.39 13.58 3.09
C GLU A 349 -20.75 12.50 3.98
N GLY A 350 -19.58 12.77 4.57
CA GLY A 350 -18.89 11.86 5.45
C GLY A 350 -19.55 11.72 6.82
N PRO A 351 -19.24 10.64 7.56
CA PRO A 351 -19.86 10.34 8.85
C PRO A 351 -19.64 11.44 9.89
N LEU A 352 -18.50 12.16 9.84
CA LEU A 352 -18.25 13.27 10.78
C LEU A 352 -19.29 14.39 10.67
N TRP A 353 -19.82 14.66 9.47
CA TRP A 353 -20.74 15.78 9.23
C TRP A 353 -22.20 15.34 9.18
N SER A 354 -22.48 14.27 8.44
CA SER A 354 -23.84 13.84 8.09
C SER A 354 -24.41 12.71 8.94
N ASP A 355 -23.69 12.22 9.96
CA ASP A 355 -24.27 11.25 10.89
C ASP A 355 -25.54 11.82 11.55
N PRO A 356 -26.67 11.10 11.53
CA PRO A 356 -27.96 11.64 11.94
C PRO A 356 -28.10 11.84 13.45
N GLU A 357 -27.24 11.21 14.26
CA GLU A 357 -27.27 11.31 15.72
C GLU A 357 -26.14 12.21 16.24
N ASN A 358 -24.93 12.01 15.71
CA ASN A 358 -23.69 12.57 16.23
C ASN A 358 -22.95 13.44 15.20
N GLY A 359 -23.52 13.68 14.01
CA GLY A 359 -22.88 14.48 12.97
C GLY A 359 -22.80 15.97 13.33
N LEU A 360 -21.77 16.65 12.83
CA LEU A 360 -21.55 18.07 13.10
C LEU A 360 -22.73 18.96 12.66
N PHE A 361 -23.47 18.61 11.61
CA PHE A 361 -24.63 19.41 11.22
C PHE A 361 -25.73 19.41 12.30
N VAL A 362 -26.05 18.24 12.86
CA VAL A 362 -27.04 18.10 13.93
C VAL A 362 -26.57 18.81 15.19
N GLN A 363 -25.31 18.60 15.58
CA GLN A 363 -24.74 19.28 16.74
C GLN A 363 -24.76 20.81 16.59
N TYR A 364 -24.47 21.33 15.39
CA TYR A 364 -24.38 22.76 15.16
C TYR A 364 -25.75 23.42 15.07
N LEU A 365 -26.75 22.70 14.55
CA LEU A 365 -28.15 23.12 14.61
C LEU A 365 -28.60 23.22 16.07
N ASN A 366 -28.40 22.16 16.86
CA ASN A 366 -28.82 22.11 18.26
C ASN A 366 -28.13 23.17 19.13
N ALA A 367 -26.85 23.44 18.86
CA ALA A 367 -26.08 24.46 19.56
C ALA A 367 -26.34 25.90 19.05
N GLY A 368 -27.22 26.09 18.06
CA GLY A 368 -27.54 27.41 17.50
C GLY A 368 -26.34 28.13 16.87
N LYS A 369 -25.35 27.38 16.35
CA LYS A 369 -24.10 27.96 15.83
C LYS A 369 -24.27 28.77 14.55
N VAL A 370 -25.33 28.49 13.79
CA VAL A 370 -25.69 29.23 12.57
C VAL A 370 -26.92 30.08 12.87
N PRO A 371 -26.80 31.41 12.97
CA PRO A 371 -27.93 32.29 13.23
C PRO A 371 -29.04 32.09 12.20
N GLY A 372 -30.27 31.82 12.68
CA GLY A 372 -31.45 31.67 11.83
C GLY A 372 -31.63 30.29 11.18
N ALA A 373 -30.71 29.34 11.37
CA ALA A 373 -30.88 27.97 10.87
C ALA A 373 -32.01 27.25 11.63
N LYS A 374 -32.94 26.64 10.90
CA LYS A 374 -34.05 25.84 11.45
C LYS A 374 -33.89 24.35 11.15
N THR A 375 -33.10 24.02 10.13
CA THR A 375 -32.90 22.66 9.65
C THR A 375 -31.41 22.36 9.49
N VAL A 376 -31.07 21.06 9.42
CA VAL A 376 -29.72 20.59 9.07
C VAL A 376 -29.29 21.14 7.70
N GLU A 377 -30.24 21.26 6.77
CA GLU A 377 -29.98 21.78 5.43
C GLU A 377 -29.61 23.27 5.45
N ASP A 378 -30.20 24.08 6.34
CA ASP A 378 -29.81 25.48 6.53
C ASP A 378 -28.35 25.58 7.00
N VAL A 379 -27.95 24.73 7.96
CA VAL A 379 -26.57 24.66 8.45
C VAL A 379 -25.63 24.24 7.31
N LYS A 380 -26.01 23.21 6.54
CA LYS A 380 -25.23 22.72 5.40
C LYS A 380 -25.03 23.81 4.35
N ASN A 381 -26.10 24.50 3.95
CA ASN A 381 -26.06 25.60 2.98
C ASN A 381 -25.17 26.75 3.46
N PHE A 382 -25.24 27.11 4.74
CA PHE A 382 -24.37 28.13 5.32
C PHE A 382 -22.87 27.78 5.17
N TYR A 383 -22.49 26.52 5.41
CA TYR A 383 -21.09 26.10 5.26
C TYR A 383 -20.67 25.92 3.80
N LEU A 384 -21.56 25.46 2.92
CA LEU A 384 -21.31 25.39 1.47
C LEU A 384 -21.09 26.79 0.86
N ALA A 385 -21.81 27.81 1.34
CA ALA A 385 -21.65 29.19 0.90
C ALA A 385 -20.25 29.77 1.19
N GLN A 386 -19.51 29.19 2.15
CA GLN A 386 -18.13 29.59 2.48
C GLN A 386 -17.07 28.95 1.58
N VAL A 387 -17.46 28.05 0.68
CA VAL A 387 -16.58 27.41 -0.29
C VAL A 387 -16.85 28.06 -1.64
N PRO A 388 -15.86 28.69 -2.30
CA PRO A 388 -16.06 29.36 -3.59
C PRO A 388 -16.66 28.47 -4.69
N MET A 389 -16.32 27.18 -4.71
CA MET A 389 -16.91 26.20 -5.64
C MET A 389 -18.28 25.65 -5.20
N HIS A 390 -18.81 26.08 -4.05
CA HIS A 390 -20.09 25.66 -3.49
C HIS A 390 -20.30 24.13 -3.40
N LYS A 391 -19.22 23.39 -3.15
CA LYS A 391 -19.25 21.93 -2.97
C LYS A 391 -18.40 21.47 -1.79
N GLY A 392 -18.72 20.30 -1.24
CA GLY A 392 -17.86 19.57 -0.31
C GLY A 392 -16.61 19.01 -0.97
N CYS A 393 -15.64 18.64 -0.15
CA CYS A 393 -14.47 17.87 -0.57
C CYS A 393 -14.80 16.38 -0.48
N THR A 394 -14.69 15.66 -1.60
CA THR A 394 -14.95 14.21 -1.62
C THR A 394 -13.65 13.41 -1.41
N PRO A 395 -13.71 12.14 -0.97
CA PRO A 395 -12.55 11.27 -0.93
C PRO A 395 -11.88 11.08 -2.30
N GLU A 396 -12.66 11.15 -3.38
CA GLU A 396 -12.13 11.12 -4.75
C GLU A 396 -11.29 12.38 -5.07
N ASP A 397 -11.75 13.57 -4.67
CA ASP A 397 -10.96 14.81 -4.83
C ASP A 397 -9.61 14.68 -4.10
N VAL A 398 -9.60 14.09 -2.89
CA VAL A 398 -8.37 13.83 -2.12
C VAL A 398 -7.51 12.76 -2.79
N GLY A 399 -8.09 11.68 -3.29
CA GLY A 399 -7.39 10.64 -4.04
C GLY A 399 -6.71 11.16 -5.30
N LYS A 400 -7.34 12.10 -6.02
CA LYS A 400 -6.71 12.81 -7.14
C LYS A 400 -5.50 13.65 -6.69
N GLY A 401 -5.62 14.33 -5.55
CA GLY A 401 -4.50 15.06 -4.94
C GLY A 401 -3.35 14.13 -4.53
N VAL A 402 -3.64 12.95 -4.01
CA VAL A 402 -2.64 11.91 -3.72
C VAL A 402 -1.89 11.50 -4.98
N ILE A 403 -2.59 11.17 -6.06
CA ILE A 403 -1.95 10.78 -7.32
C ILE A 403 -1.12 11.92 -7.89
N TYR A 404 -1.62 13.16 -7.86
CA TYR A 404 -0.84 14.33 -8.28
C TYR A 404 0.51 14.42 -7.53
N LEU A 405 0.49 14.28 -6.20
CA LEU A 405 1.70 14.32 -5.39
C LEU A 405 2.65 13.16 -5.68
N MET A 406 2.12 11.97 -6.02
CA MET A 406 2.92 10.81 -6.41
C MET A 406 3.56 11.00 -7.79
N ASP A 407 2.82 11.52 -8.76
CA ASP A 407 3.29 11.72 -10.14
C ASP A 407 4.32 12.84 -10.24
N GLN A 408 4.26 13.85 -9.38
CA GLN A 408 5.20 14.96 -9.39
C GLN A 408 6.59 14.55 -8.88
N THR A 409 7.63 14.73 -9.70
CA THR A 409 9.02 14.37 -9.36
C THR A 409 9.90 15.57 -9.03
N GLY A 410 9.42 16.79 -9.29
CA GLY A 410 10.15 18.04 -9.06
C GLY A 410 9.91 18.68 -7.68
N GLU A 411 9.07 18.10 -6.82
CA GLU A 411 8.71 18.70 -5.54
C GLU A 411 8.56 17.69 -4.39
N THR A 412 8.79 18.16 -3.17
CA THR A 412 8.53 17.48 -1.89
C THR A 412 8.35 18.56 -0.81
N GLY A 413 7.81 18.21 0.35
CA GLY A 413 7.56 19.17 1.44
C GLY A 413 6.34 20.07 1.22
N GLN A 414 5.44 19.70 0.31
CA GLN A 414 4.30 20.53 -0.09
C GLN A 414 3.04 20.19 0.69
N ALA A 415 2.26 21.22 1.05
CA ALA A 415 0.92 21.09 1.60
C ALA A 415 -0.11 21.47 0.52
N LEU A 416 -0.74 20.49 -0.11
CA LEU A 416 -1.68 20.67 -1.22
C LEU A 416 -3.11 20.93 -0.70
N PRO A 417 -3.68 22.14 -0.85
CA PRO A 417 -5.06 22.40 -0.47
C PRO A 417 -6.04 21.74 -1.46
N VAL A 418 -6.98 20.95 -0.95
CA VAL A 418 -8.11 20.39 -1.72
C VAL A 418 -9.40 20.91 -1.11
N THR A 419 -9.63 22.21 -1.27
CA THR A 419 -10.58 22.97 -0.44
C THR A 419 -11.70 23.67 -1.23
N GLY A 420 -11.82 23.42 -2.54
CA GLY A 420 -12.80 24.10 -3.38
C GLY A 420 -12.59 25.62 -3.46
N GLY A 421 -11.34 26.08 -3.31
CA GLY A 421 -10.95 27.49 -3.27
C GLY A 421 -11.06 28.16 -1.89
N GLN A 422 -11.51 27.46 -0.84
CA GLN A 422 -11.70 28.06 0.48
C GLN A 422 -10.37 28.48 1.15
N VAL A 423 -9.27 27.80 0.82
CA VAL A 423 -7.92 28.19 1.23
C VAL A 423 -7.04 28.20 0.00
N MET A 424 -6.46 29.35 -0.30
CA MET A 424 -5.45 29.55 -1.35
C MET A 424 -4.15 29.94 -0.65
N LEU A 425 -3.05 29.27 -0.97
CA LEU A 425 -1.73 29.60 -0.43
C LEU A 425 -1.18 30.82 -1.19
N SER A 426 -0.57 31.74 -0.46
CA SER A 426 0.00 33.00 -0.97
C SER A 426 1.48 32.89 -1.26
#